data_AF-A0AAU7JXD6-F1
#
_entry.id   AF-A0AAU7JXD6-F1
#
_cell.length_a   1.000
_cell.length_b   1.000
_cell.length_c   1.000
_cell.angle_alpha   90.00
_cell.angle_beta   90.00
_cell.angle_gamma   90.00
#
_symmetry.space_group_name_H-M   'P 1'
#
loop_
_entity.id
_entity.type
_entity.pdbx_description
1 polymer ?
#
loop_
_entity_poly.entity_id
_entity_poly.type
_entity_poly.pdbx_seq_one_letter_code
_entity_poly.pdbx_strand_id
1 'polypeptide(L)'
;MNTVMRTLMRTANKAAVAIYKVTGGRLGGKASGGVPVLLLTVTGRRTGQPRTTPVGYFEHEGGYLVVGSAGGMPQDPQWFRNLRATSRAEVQVGRQVSAVTVREVTGAERDAAWKDVVVARCPPFAKYEVKTSRTIPLALLTPVH
;
A
#
# COMPACT_ATOMS: atom_id res chain seq x y z
N MET A 1 2.43 -11.09 -19.81
CA MET A 1 3.45 -11.38 -18.76
C MET A 1 3.61 -12.89 -18.63
N ASN A 2 4.81 -13.42 -18.90
CA ASN A 2 5.10 -14.87 -18.87
C ASN A 2 5.38 -15.39 -17.44
N THR A 3 5.31 -16.70 -17.23
CA THR A 3 5.29 -17.35 -15.90
C THR A 3 6.58 -17.13 -15.10
N VAL A 4 7.73 -17.11 -15.78
CA VAL A 4 9.05 -16.88 -15.16
C VAL A 4 9.11 -15.54 -14.44
N MET A 5 8.65 -14.46 -15.11
CA MET A 5 8.63 -13.11 -14.53
C MET A 5 7.76 -13.03 -13.27
N ARG A 6 6.62 -13.72 -13.24
CA ARG A 6 5.73 -13.75 -12.06
C ARG A 6 6.40 -14.44 -10.87
N THR A 7 7.13 -15.52 -11.11
CA THR A 7 7.85 -16.23 -10.05
C THR A 7 8.97 -15.37 -9.49
N LEU A 8 9.77 -14.72 -10.35
CA LEU A 8 10.82 -13.79 -9.96
C LEU A 8 10.29 -12.66 -9.06
N MET A 9 9.21 -12.01 -9.49
CA MET A 9 8.60 -10.92 -8.71
C MET A 9 8.09 -11.39 -7.34
N ARG A 10 7.52 -12.59 -7.25
CA ARG A 10 7.06 -13.17 -5.98
C ARG A 10 8.23 -13.44 -5.03
N THR A 11 9.33 -13.97 -5.54
CA THR A 11 10.54 -14.23 -4.74
C THR A 11 11.17 -12.92 -4.28
N ALA A 12 11.27 -11.91 -5.16
CA ALA A 12 11.76 -10.58 -4.80
C ALA A 12 10.91 -9.92 -3.71
N ASN A 13 9.57 -10.00 -3.80
CA ASN A 13 8.68 -9.50 -2.74
C ASN A 13 8.92 -10.22 -1.40
N LYS A 14 9.06 -11.55 -1.41
CA LYS A 14 9.37 -12.32 -0.20
C LYS A 14 10.70 -11.89 0.43
N ALA A 15 11.73 -11.69 -0.38
CA ALA A 15 13.03 -11.21 0.09
C ALA A 15 12.93 -9.79 0.68
N ALA A 16 12.26 -8.86 0.00
CA ALA A 16 12.05 -7.51 0.50
C ALA A 16 11.30 -7.50 1.84
N VAL A 17 10.25 -8.32 1.98
CA VAL A 17 9.53 -8.51 3.25
C VAL A 17 10.45 -9.05 4.33
N ALA A 18 11.24 -10.09 4.03
CA ALA A 18 12.17 -10.67 5.00
C ALA A 18 13.22 -9.66 5.48
N ILE A 19 13.84 -8.92 4.55
CA ILE A 19 14.81 -7.86 4.85
C ILE A 19 14.18 -6.78 5.73
N TYR A 20 12.99 -6.30 5.37
CA TYR A 20 12.29 -5.30 6.16
C TYR A 20 12.02 -5.83 7.58
N LYS A 21 11.49 -7.05 7.72
CA LYS A 21 11.17 -7.66 9.01
C LYS A 21 12.40 -7.81 9.89
N VAL A 22 13.49 -8.37 9.36
CA VAL A 22 14.74 -8.60 10.10
C VAL A 22 15.37 -7.28 10.54
N THR A 23 15.32 -6.26 9.70
CA THR A 23 15.94 -4.96 10.01
C THR A 23 15.03 -4.00 10.76
N GLY A 24 13.76 -4.38 11.00
CA GLY A 24 12.76 -3.48 11.58
C GLY A 24 12.56 -2.22 10.73
N GLY A 25 12.56 -2.36 9.41
CA GLY A 25 12.36 -1.25 8.46
C GLY A 25 13.59 -0.38 8.19
N ARG A 26 14.76 -0.66 8.79
CA ARG A 26 16.00 0.09 8.46
C ARG A 26 16.39 -0.08 7.00
N LEU A 27 16.18 -1.28 6.45
CA LEU A 27 16.28 -1.54 5.01
C LEU A 27 14.87 -1.74 4.43
N GLY A 28 14.56 -1.03 3.34
CA GLY A 28 13.25 -1.08 2.71
C GLY A 28 12.16 -0.22 3.37
N GLY A 29 12.50 0.57 4.40
CA GLY A 29 11.57 1.48 5.10
C GLY A 29 11.23 2.77 4.35
N LYS A 30 11.86 3.02 3.20
CA LYS A 30 11.57 4.16 2.34
C LYS A 30 11.52 3.70 0.88
N ALA A 31 10.51 4.18 0.16
CA ALA A 31 10.39 4.03 -1.28
C ALA A 31 11.06 5.23 -2.00
N SER A 32 11.06 5.19 -3.33
CA SER A 32 11.52 6.31 -4.16
C SER A 32 10.83 7.61 -3.76
N GLY A 33 11.60 8.70 -3.69
CA GLY A 33 11.10 10.00 -3.23
C GLY A 33 10.95 10.11 -1.70
N GLY A 34 11.50 9.17 -0.93
CA GLY A 34 11.57 9.25 0.53
C GLY A 34 10.29 8.85 1.27
N VAL A 35 9.26 8.39 0.54
CA VAL A 35 7.97 7.99 1.10
C VAL A 35 8.17 6.82 2.08
N PRO A 36 7.68 6.91 3.32
CA PRO A 36 7.83 5.83 4.28
C PRO A 36 7.06 4.60 3.83
N VAL A 37 7.61 3.44 4.13
CA VAL A 37 7.05 2.13 3.79
C VAL A 37 6.60 1.43 5.05
N LEU A 38 5.44 0.77 4.98
CA LEU A 38 4.98 -0.19 5.96
C LEU A 38 4.78 -1.55 5.28
N LEU A 39 4.78 -2.65 6.06
CA LEU A 39 4.30 -3.92 5.55
C LEU A 39 2.81 -4.02 5.79
N LEU A 40 2.04 -4.22 4.73
CA LEU A 40 0.61 -4.51 4.80
C LEU A 40 0.40 -6.01 4.68
N THR A 41 -0.23 -6.61 5.69
CA THR A 41 -0.73 -7.99 5.64
C THR A 41 -2.26 -7.96 5.50
N VAL A 42 -2.77 -8.50 4.39
CA VAL A 42 -4.21 -8.56 4.09
C VAL A 42 -4.62 -9.94 3.56
N THR A 43 -5.81 -10.40 3.94
CA THR A 43 -6.37 -11.66 3.49
C THR A 43 -6.61 -11.66 1.98
N GLY A 44 -6.08 -12.65 1.27
CA GLY A 44 -6.27 -12.80 -0.16
C GLY A 44 -7.72 -13.18 -0.49
N ARG A 45 -8.48 -12.27 -1.12
CA ARG A 45 -9.93 -12.43 -1.36
C ARG A 45 -10.36 -13.70 -2.12
N ARG A 46 -9.45 -14.28 -2.91
CA ARG A 46 -9.68 -15.53 -3.67
C ARG A 46 -9.19 -16.78 -2.95
N THR A 47 -8.22 -16.64 -2.04
CA THR A 47 -7.49 -17.77 -1.48
C THR A 47 -7.68 -17.94 0.02
N GLY A 48 -8.21 -16.94 0.73
CA GLY A 48 -8.27 -16.90 2.20
C GLY A 48 -6.91 -16.74 2.89
N GLN A 49 -5.80 -16.96 2.19
CA GLN A 49 -4.45 -16.87 2.75
C GLN A 49 -3.97 -15.43 2.96
N PRO A 50 -3.27 -15.13 4.06
CA PRO A 50 -2.69 -13.81 4.31
C PRO A 50 -1.58 -13.49 3.29
N ARG A 51 -1.53 -12.24 2.84
CA ARG A 51 -0.54 -11.74 1.88
C ARG A 51 0.11 -10.47 2.43
N THR A 52 1.43 -10.51 2.57
CA THR A 52 2.23 -9.36 3.04
C THR A 52 2.92 -8.67 1.86
N THR A 53 2.74 -7.35 1.74
CA THR A 53 3.35 -6.51 0.69
C THR A 53 3.89 -5.21 1.31
N PRO A 54 5.11 -4.76 0.99
CA PRO A 54 5.57 -3.43 1.35
C PRO A 54 4.81 -2.38 0.54
N VAL A 55 4.22 -1.40 1.20
CA VAL A 55 3.46 -0.31 0.57
C VAL A 55 3.91 1.03 1.13
N GLY A 56 3.98 2.05 0.26
CA GLY A 56 4.16 3.43 0.70
C GLY A 56 2.90 3.93 1.38
N TYR A 57 3.06 4.70 2.44
CA TYR A 57 1.95 5.29 3.18
C TYR A 57 2.20 6.76 3.51
N PHE A 58 1.13 7.46 3.89
CA PHE A 58 1.15 8.81 4.44
C PHE A 58 0.33 8.84 5.73
N GLU A 59 0.83 9.49 6.78
CA GLU A 59 0.03 9.68 7.99
C GLU A 59 -1.13 10.66 7.73
N HIS A 60 -2.34 10.24 8.04
CA HIS A 60 -3.55 11.02 7.81
C HIS A 60 -4.64 10.58 8.79
N GLU A 61 -5.34 11.53 9.40
CA GLU A 61 -6.46 11.25 10.32
C GLU A 61 -6.16 10.20 11.41
N GLY A 62 -4.94 10.24 11.98
CA GLY A 62 -4.52 9.27 13.01
C GLY A 62 -4.28 7.85 12.49
N GLY A 63 -4.28 7.64 11.18
CA GLY A 63 -4.00 6.36 10.52
C GLY A 63 -3.01 6.47 9.37
N TYR A 64 -2.96 5.42 8.57
CA TYR A 64 -2.05 5.28 7.43
C TYR A 64 -2.84 5.27 6.13
N LEU A 65 -2.73 6.35 5.35
CA LEU A 65 -3.29 6.46 4.01
C LEU A 65 -2.36 5.75 3.02
N VAL A 66 -2.83 4.65 2.43
CA VAL A 66 -2.09 3.87 1.43
C VAL A 66 -2.63 4.10 0.02
N VAL A 67 -1.72 4.12 -0.95
CA VAL A 67 -2.04 4.51 -2.34
C VAL A 67 -1.95 3.33 -3.30
N GLY A 68 -3.07 2.94 -3.91
CA GLY A 68 -3.16 1.89 -4.92
C GLY A 68 -2.62 2.30 -6.30
N SER A 69 -1.49 3.00 -6.37
CA SER A 69 -0.99 3.60 -7.62
C SER A 69 -0.52 2.58 -8.63
N ALA A 70 0.16 1.51 -8.18
CA ALA A 70 0.82 0.53 -9.05
C ALA A 70 1.63 1.20 -10.19
N GLY A 71 2.27 2.36 -9.91
CA GLY A 71 3.02 3.12 -10.91
C GLY A 71 2.20 3.67 -12.09
N GLY A 72 0.88 3.76 -11.98
CA GLY A 72 -0.03 4.16 -13.06
C GLY A 72 -0.46 3.00 -13.96
N MET A 73 -0.27 1.74 -13.54
CA MET A 73 -0.78 0.60 -14.31
C MET A 73 -2.32 0.67 -14.48
N PRO A 74 -2.88 0.15 -15.59
CA PRO A 74 -4.32 0.18 -15.87
C PRO A 74 -5.19 -0.55 -14.85
N GLN A 75 -4.57 -1.35 -13.98
CA GLN A 75 -5.23 -2.26 -13.08
C GLN A 75 -4.78 -1.99 -11.64
N ASP A 76 -5.74 -1.95 -10.71
CA ASP A 76 -5.44 -1.84 -9.29
C ASP A 76 -4.54 -2.99 -8.81
N PRO A 77 -3.61 -2.73 -7.88
CA PRO A 77 -2.76 -3.78 -7.36
C PRO A 77 -3.58 -4.80 -6.55
N GLN A 78 -3.11 -6.05 -6.55
CA GLN A 78 -3.84 -7.15 -5.92
C GLN A 78 -4.06 -6.95 -4.41
N TRP A 79 -3.14 -6.29 -3.71
CA TRP A 79 -3.30 -5.99 -2.28
C TRP A 79 -4.45 -4.98 -2.04
N PHE A 80 -4.63 -3.97 -2.90
CA PHE A 80 -5.72 -3.01 -2.77
C PHE A 80 -7.07 -3.67 -3.06
N ARG A 81 -7.08 -4.52 -4.08
CA ARG A 81 -8.20 -5.39 -4.40
C ARG A 81 -8.59 -6.35 -3.27
N ASN A 82 -7.65 -6.74 -2.41
CA ASN A 82 -7.91 -7.52 -1.21
C ASN A 82 -8.47 -6.63 -0.09
N LEU A 83 -7.93 -5.41 0.09
CA LEU A 83 -8.46 -4.44 1.06
C LEU A 83 -9.95 -4.15 0.83
N ARG A 84 -10.39 -3.99 -0.42
CA ARG A 84 -11.82 -3.81 -0.75
C ARG A 84 -12.72 -4.96 -0.29
N ALA A 85 -12.17 -6.14 -0.07
CA ALA A 85 -12.91 -7.34 0.31
C ALA A 85 -12.85 -7.62 1.82
N THR A 86 -12.31 -6.71 2.63
CA THR A 86 -12.19 -6.90 4.08
C THR A 86 -12.26 -5.58 4.84
N SER A 87 -12.71 -5.62 6.09
CA SER A 87 -12.71 -4.47 7.00
C SER A 87 -11.51 -4.44 7.95
N ARG A 88 -10.65 -5.46 7.92
CA ARG A 88 -9.51 -5.61 8.83
C ARG A 88 -8.24 -6.02 8.10
N ALA A 89 -7.11 -5.52 8.57
CA ALA A 89 -5.79 -5.91 8.12
C ALA A 89 -4.79 -5.79 9.27
N GLU A 90 -3.53 -6.09 9.00
CA GLU A 90 -2.41 -5.84 9.91
C GLU A 90 -1.37 -4.99 9.18
N VAL A 91 -0.77 -4.04 9.89
CA VAL A 91 0.35 -3.24 9.40
C VAL A 91 1.56 -3.40 10.30
N GLN A 92 2.76 -3.36 9.70
CA GLN A 92 4.02 -3.26 10.41
C GLN A 92 4.78 -1.98 10.01
N VAL A 93 4.93 -1.06 10.95
CA VAL A 93 5.75 0.16 10.81
C VAL A 93 7.00 -0.01 11.64
N GLY A 94 8.16 -0.10 10.97
CA GLY A 94 9.41 -0.49 11.62
C GLY A 94 9.29 -1.81 12.38
N ARG A 95 9.37 -1.75 13.72
CA ARG A 95 9.22 -2.92 14.62
C ARG A 95 7.80 -3.09 15.18
N GLN A 96 6.95 -2.08 15.06
CA GLN A 96 5.61 -2.11 15.63
C GLN A 96 4.64 -2.79 14.67
N VAL A 97 3.90 -3.77 15.18
CA VAL A 97 2.82 -4.47 14.46
C VAL A 97 1.50 -4.07 15.09
N SER A 98 0.52 -3.69 14.27
CA SER A 98 -0.80 -3.24 14.73
C SER A 98 -1.89 -3.83 13.85
N ALA A 99 -2.98 -4.29 14.46
CA ALA A 99 -4.22 -4.54 13.73
C ALA A 99 -4.85 -3.19 13.32
N VAL A 100 -5.48 -3.14 12.15
CA VAL A 100 -6.11 -1.93 11.62
C VAL A 100 -7.50 -2.21 11.07
N THR A 101 -8.39 -1.23 11.13
CA THR A 101 -9.58 -1.17 10.28
C THR A 101 -9.20 -0.65 8.89
N VAL A 102 -9.97 -1.07 7.90
CA VAL A 102 -9.76 -0.70 6.49
C VAL A 102 -10.97 0.08 6.00
N ARG A 103 -10.73 1.28 5.46
CA ARG A 103 -11.75 2.10 4.80
C ARG A 103 -11.22 2.60 3.46
N GLU A 104 -11.89 2.28 2.36
CA GLU A 104 -11.60 2.93 1.08
C GLU A 104 -12.09 4.38 1.14
N VAL A 105 -11.20 5.31 0.78
CA VAL A 105 -11.51 6.73 0.67
C VAL A 105 -12.04 6.97 -0.74
N THR A 106 -13.23 7.56 -0.86
CA THR A 106 -13.94 7.71 -2.15
C THR A 106 -14.46 9.13 -2.37
N GLY A 107 -14.86 9.44 -3.60
CA GLY A 107 -15.47 10.73 -3.96
C GLY A 107 -14.58 11.94 -3.63
N ALA A 108 -15.21 13.01 -3.15
CA ALA A 108 -14.52 14.27 -2.83
C ALA A 108 -13.46 14.11 -1.71
N GLU A 109 -13.70 13.23 -0.73
CA GLU A 109 -12.73 12.92 0.32
C GLU A 109 -11.44 12.34 -0.28
N ARG A 110 -11.58 11.45 -1.28
CA ARG A 110 -10.43 10.87 -1.99
C ARG A 110 -9.66 11.94 -2.73
N ASP A 111 -10.35 12.83 -3.43
CA ASP A 111 -9.70 13.83 -4.27
C ASP A 111 -8.96 14.87 -3.43
N ALA A 112 -9.54 15.27 -2.30
CA ALA A 112 -8.88 16.10 -1.29
C ALA A 112 -7.65 15.39 -0.72
N ALA A 113 -7.79 14.15 -0.23
CA ALA A 113 -6.67 13.39 0.34
C ALA A 113 -5.55 13.16 -0.70
N TRP A 114 -5.91 12.92 -1.96
CA TRP A 114 -4.93 12.80 -3.04
C TRP A 114 -4.12 14.09 -3.22
N LYS A 115 -4.80 15.24 -3.35
CA LYS A 115 -4.13 16.52 -3.56
C LYS A 115 -3.34 16.98 -2.34
N ASP A 116 -4.00 17.01 -1.18
CA ASP A 116 -3.53 17.72 0.01
C ASP A 116 -2.62 16.87 0.89
N VAL A 117 -2.65 15.55 0.73
CA VAL A 117 -1.77 14.63 1.46
C VAL A 117 -0.76 13.97 0.52
N VAL A 118 -1.23 13.25 -0.49
CA VAL A 118 -0.35 12.41 -1.33
C VAL A 118 0.55 13.28 -2.21
N VAL A 119 -0.04 14.15 -3.04
CA VAL A 119 0.73 14.99 -3.98
C VAL A 119 1.49 16.09 -3.24
N ALA A 120 0.89 16.71 -2.22
CA ALA A 120 1.57 17.72 -1.41
C ALA A 120 2.87 17.20 -0.76
N ARG A 121 2.86 15.95 -0.26
CA ARG A 121 4.03 15.34 0.40
C ARG A 121 4.95 14.58 -0.56
N CYS A 122 4.42 14.09 -1.68
CA CYS A 122 5.20 13.41 -2.70
C CYS A 122 4.71 13.80 -4.12
N PRO A 123 5.12 14.97 -4.63
CA PRO A 123 4.68 15.48 -5.93
C PRO A 123 4.83 14.51 -7.11
N PRO A 124 5.84 13.62 -7.17
CA PRO A 124 5.93 12.62 -8.23
C PRO A 124 4.72 11.69 -8.39
N PHE A 125 3.86 11.52 -7.36
CA PHE A 125 2.64 10.70 -7.48
C PHE A 125 1.65 11.24 -8.49
N ALA A 126 1.61 12.56 -8.72
CA ALA A 126 0.74 13.17 -9.73
C ALA A 126 0.96 12.58 -11.14
N LYS A 127 2.21 12.17 -11.44
CA LYS A 127 2.55 11.53 -12.73
C LYS A 127 1.87 10.17 -12.92
N TYR A 128 1.46 9.49 -11.86
CA TYR A 128 0.80 8.19 -11.97
C TYR A 128 -0.67 8.33 -12.39
N GLU A 129 -1.34 9.40 -11.96
CA GLU A 129 -2.73 9.66 -12.35
C GLU A 129 -2.82 10.01 -13.84
N VAL A 130 -1.85 10.77 -14.37
CA VAL A 130 -1.76 11.07 -15.81
C VAL A 130 -1.54 9.81 -16.66
N LYS A 131 -0.94 8.76 -16.11
CA LYS A 131 -0.61 7.51 -16.84
C LYS A 131 -1.79 6.55 -16.97
N THR A 132 -2.94 6.83 -16.35
CA THR A 132 -4.04 5.89 -16.28
C THR A 132 -5.40 6.59 -16.39
N SER A 133 -6.40 5.88 -16.89
CA SER A 133 -7.78 6.37 -16.97
C SER A 133 -8.62 6.03 -15.73
N ARG A 134 -8.11 5.19 -14.82
CA ARG A 134 -8.80 4.88 -13.56
C ARG A 134 -8.47 5.93 -12.50
N THR A 135 -9.42 6.18 -11.62
CA THR A 135 -9.12 6.87 -10.36
C THR A 135 -8.20 5.99 -9.51
N ILE A 136 -7.01 6.50 -9.16
CA ILE A 136 -6.08 5.77 -8.29
C ILE A 136 -6.71 5.67 -6.89
N PRO A 137 -6.97 4.47 -6.37
CA PRO A 137 -7.74 4.34 -5.15
C PRO A 137 -6.86 4.52 -3.92
N LEU A 138 -7.48 5.02 -2.85
CA LEU A 138 -6.86 5.31 -1.57
C LEU A 138 -7.58 4.53 -0.48
N ALA A 139 -6.83 4.00 0.49
CA ALA A 139 -7.43 3.38 1.67
C ALA A 139 -6.79 3.96 2.93
N LEU A 140 -7.62 4.34 3.90
CA LEU A 140 -7.19 4.71 5.23
C LEU A 140 -7.16 3.46 6.11
N LEU A 141 -6.02 3.21 6.74
CA LEU A 141 -5.80 2.12 7.66
C LEU A 141 -5.65 2.68 9.08
N THR A 142 -6.66 2.49 9.92
CA THR A 142 -6.69 3.08 11.27
C THR A 142 -6.39 2.01 12.32
N PRO A 143 -5.37 2.19 13.18
CA PRO A 143 -5.09 1.26 14.28
C PRO A 143 -6.33 1.00 15.16
N VAL A 144 -6.55 -0.26 15.52
CA VAL A 144 -7.49 -0.62 16.59
C VAL A 144 -6.76 -0.64 17.92
N HIS A 145 -7.30 0.08 18.90
CA HIS A 145 -6.85 0.08 20.30
C HIS A 145 -7.64 -0.93 21.12
#